data_AF-A0A9D6BG84-F1
#
_entry.id   AF-A0A9D6BG84-F1
#
_cell.length_a   1.000
_cell.length_b   1.000
_cell.length_c   1.000
_cell.angle_alpha   90.00
_cell.angle_beta   90.00
_cell.angle_gamma   90.00
#
_symmetry.space_group_name_H-M   'P 1'
#
loop_
_entity.id
_entity.type
_entity.pdbx_description
1 polymer ?
#
loop_
_entity_poly.entity_id
_entity_poly.type
_entity_poly.pdbx_seq_one_letter_code
_entity_poly.pdbx_strand_id
1 'polypeptide(L)' 'MEILFVLIPVSVLLVLAILAILGWAVHSGQFEDIDAEGHRILQGGDANEQDNVERHQK' A
#
# COMPACT_ATOMS: atom_id res chain seq x y z
N MET A 1 6.75 25.45 31.72
CA MET A 1 7.91 24.54 31.67
C MET A 1 7.54 23.08 31.96
N GLU A 2 6.41 22.82 32.61
CA GLU A 2 6.01 21.49 33.11
C GLU A 2 5.43 20.60 32.00
N ILE A 3 4.74 21.23 31.04
CA ILE A 3 4.14 20.55 29.88
C ILE A 3 5.19 19.86 29.00
N LEU A 4 6.40 20.43 28.89
CA LEU A 4 7.48 19.85 28.08
C LEU A 4 7.90 18.49 28.63
N PHE A 5 7.83 18.30 29.95
CA PHE A 5 8.16 17.04 30.61
C PHE A 5 7.17 15.92 30.27
N VAL A 6 5.94 16.27 29.91
CA VAL A 6 4.91 15.32 29.43
C VAL A 6 4.97 15.18 27.91
N LEU A 7 5.19 16.28 27.18
CA LEU A 7 5.19 16.28 25.71
C LEU A 7 6.36 15.48 25.12
N ILE A 8 7.55 15.56 25.72
CA ILE A 8 8.75 14.83 25.26
C ILE A 8 8.55 13.31 25.31
N PRO A 9 8.14 12.69 26.43
CA PRO A 9 7.92 11.23 26.45
C PRO A 9 6.74 10.81 25.57
N VAL A 10 5.69 11.63 25.48
CA VAL A 10 4.55 11.35 24.59
C VAL A 10 5.00 11.35 23.12
N SER A 11 5.85 12.29 22.71
CA SER A 11 6.35 12.34 21.33
C SER A 11 7.29 11.16 21.02
N VAL A 12 8.15 10.76 21.95
CA VAL A 12 9.00 9.57 21.81
C VAL A 12 8.14 8.32 21.65
N LEU A 13 7.11 8.15 22.49
CA LEU A 13 6.18 7.03 22.37
C LEU A 13 5.44 7.03 21.03
N LEU A 14 5.02 8.21 20.55
CA LEU A 14 4.37 8.35 19.25
C LEU A 14 5.31 7.91 18.12
N VAL A 15 6.58 8.35 18.14
CA VAL A 15 7.58 7.95 17.14
C VAL A 15 7.81 6.44 17.19
N LEU A 16 7.97 5.86 18.38
CA LEU A 16 8.12 4.40 18.53
C LEU A 16 6.90 3.64 18.01
N ALA A 17 5.68 4.13 18.25
CA ALA A 17 4.46 3.55 17.72
C ALA A 17 4.42 3.60 16.19
N ILE A 18 4.81 4.73 15.59
CA ILE A 18 4.91 4.87 14.13
C ILE A 18 5.93 3.88 13.57
N LEU A 19 7.13 3.80 14.16
CA LEU A 19 8.16 2.85 13.71
C LEU A 19 7.70 1.40 13.86
N ALA A 20 6.98 1.05 14.92
CA ALA A 20 6.43 -0.29 15.11
C ALA A 20 5.38 -0.64 14.05
N ILE A 21 4.45 0.28 13.77
CA ILE A 21 3.42 0.09 12.74
C ILE A 21 4.05 -0.03 11.36
N LEU A 22 4.99 0.86 11.03
CA LEU A 22 5.69 0.84 9.74
C LEU A 22 6.54 -0.43 9.59
N GLY A 23 7.28 -0.82 10.63
CA GLY A 23 8.06 -2.06 10.64
C GLY A 23 7.19 -3.29 10.47
N TRP A 24 6.02 -3.32 11.14
CA TRP A 24 5.03 -4.37 10.95
C TRP A 24 4.46 -4.39 9.53
N ALA A 25 4.14 -3.23 8.94
CA ALA A 25 3.61 -3.14 7.58
C ALA A 25 4.62 -3.63 6.52
N VAL A 26 5.90 -3.28 6.71
CA VAL A 26 7.00 -3.78 5.87
C VAL A 26 7.14 -5.30 5.99
N HIS A 27 7.11 -5.84 7.21
CA HIS A 27 7.21 -7.29 7.40
C HIS A 27 5.96 -8.06 6.93
N SER A 28 4.78 -7.44 6.97
CA SER A 28 3.51 -8.07 6.59
C SER A 28 3.29 -8.17 5.07
N GLY A 29 4.26 -7.76 4.25
CA GLY A 29 4.17 -7.95 2.80
C GLY A 29 3.14 -7.06 2.10
N GLN A 30 2.66 -5.97 2.72
CA GLN A 30 1.67 -5.06 2.09
C GLN A 30 2.16 -4.43 0.77
N PHE A 31 3.47 -4.47 0.49
CA PHE A 31 4.05 -4.01 -0.76
C PHE A 31 3.84 -4.99 -1.92
N GLU A 32 3.68 -6.28 -1.65
CA GLU A 32 3.50 -7.34 -2.66
C GLU A 32 2.11 -7.27 -3.30
N ASP A 33 1.09 -6.92 -2.51
CA ASP A 33 -0.27 -6.68 -3.01
C ASP A 33 -0.32 -5.47 -3.97
N ILE A 34 0.51 -4.44 -3.77
CA ILE A 34 0.59 -3.26 -4.65
C ILE A 34 1.22 -3.62 -6.00
N ASP A 35 2.23 -4.50 -6.01
CA ASP A 35 2.91 -4.92 -7.24
C ASP A 35 1.99 -5.79 -8.12
N ALA A 36 1.23 -6.69 -7.49
CA ALA A 36 0.21 -7.49 -8.15
C ALA A 36 -0.92 -6.63 -8.77
N GLU A 37 -1.38 -5.59 -8.06
CA GLU A 37 -2.39 -4.67 -8.59
C GLU A 37 -1.83 -3.80 -9.73
N GLY A 38 -0.57 -3.37 -9.64
CA GLY A 38 0.12 -2.64 -10.71
C GLY A 38 0.19 -3.44 -12.02
N HIS A 39 0.49 -4.73 -11.94
CA HIS A 39 0.47 -5.63 -13.08
C HIS A 39 -0.93 -5.75 -13.72
N ARG A 40 -1.99 -5.81 -12.90
CA ARG A 40 -3.38 -5.86 -13.40
C ARG A 40 -3.79 -4.58 -14.13
N ILE A 41 -3.35 -3.40 -13.68
CA ILE A 41 -3.71 -2.13 -14.33
C ILE A 41 -2.96 -1.96 -15.65
N LEU A 42 -1.69 -2.36 -15.72
CA LEU A 42 -0.87 -2.24 -16.93
C LEU A 42 -1.20 -3.30 -17.99
N GLN A 43 -1.50 -4.53 -17.59
CA GLN A 43 -1.76 -5.64 -18.52
C GLN A 43 -3.26 -5.89 -18.76
N GLY A 44 -4.13 -5.46 -17.84
CA GLY A 44 -5.58 -5.67 -17.92
C GLY A 44 -6.30 -4.86 -18.99
N GLY A 45 -5.62 -3.90 -19.63
CA GLY A 45 -6.15 -3.15 -20.79
C GLY A 45 -6.16 -3.95 -22.09
N ASP A 46 -5.26 -4.94 -22.25
CA ASP A 46 -5.02 -5.57 -23.55
C ASP A 46 -5.80 -6.87 -23.74
N ALA A 47 -6.18 -7.55 -22.65
CA ALA A 47 -6.87 -8.85 -22.72
C ALA A 47 -8.37 -8.75 -23.06
N ASN A 48 -9.00 -7.58 -22.89
CA ASN A 48 -10.43 -7.39 -23.17
C ASN A 48 -10.69 -6.92 -24.61
N GLU A 49 -9.72 -6.24 -25.22
CA GLU A 49 -9.85 -5.74 -26.59
C GLU A 49 -9.91 -6.90 -27.61
N GLN A 50 -9.17 -7.99 -27.37
CA GLN A 50 -9.08 -9.12 -28.32
C GLN A 50 -10.32 -10.04 -28.32
N ASP A 51 -11.00 -10.24 -27.19
CA ASP A 51 -12.25 -11.04 -27.12
C ASP A 51 -13.43 -10.32 -27.81
N ASN A 52 -13.47 -8.98 -27.72
CA ASN A 52 -14.57 -8.20 -28.28
C ASN A 52 -14.53 -8.11 -29.83
N VAL A 53 -13.34 -8.16 -30.43
CA VAL A 53 -13.17 -8.12 -31.89
C VAL A 53 -13.61 -9.43 -32.56
N GLU A 54 -13.35 -10.60 -31.96
CA GLU A 54 -13.82 -11.88 -32.50
C GLU A 54 -15.34 -12.08 -32.37
N ARG A 55 -15.95 -11.52 -31.32
CA ARG A 55 -17.40 -11.65 -31.06
C ARG A 55 -18.26 -10.77 -31.97
N HIS A 56 -17.69 -9.71 -32.55
CA HIS A 56 -18.38 -8.83 -33.50
C HIS A 56 -18.24 -9.27 -34.97
N GLN A 57 -17.44 -10.30 -35.27
CA GLN A 57 -17.22 -10.79 -36.63
C GLN A 57 -17.97 -12.10 -36.96
N LYS A 58 -18.69 -12.70 -36.01
CA LYS A 58 -19.63 -13.82 -36.23
C LYS A 58 -21.07 -13.34 -36.21
#